data_AF-A0A6H5GI81-F1
#
_entry.id   AF-A0A6H5GI81-F1
#
_cell.length_a   1.000
_cell.length_b   1.000
_cell.length_c   1.000
_cell.angle_alpha   90.00
_cell.angle_beta   90.00
_cell.angle_gamma   90.00
#
_symmetry.space_group_name_H-M   'P 1'
#
loop_
_entity.id
_entity.type
_entity.pdbx_description
1 polymer ?
#
loop_
_entity_poly.entity_id
_entity_poly.type
_entity_poly.pdbx_seq_one_letter_code
_entity_poly.pdbx_strand_id
1 'polypeptide(L)'
;MAGYGRIKDEEMADGLDVSYLKRSGLWEIFNHYRETGEKNSVAKMMMYYNIVVLTPFLTSCLVGPFYSNLDLEEVTATLLNPLTTVQMIIKFCLCFWQGIETQSKLLELMKKDFLKCVPPEKRAEKDRILKEAGERATFIQNLILVINCTTILFWNVLPIIRSEFARETLGLSFLGKPKGHNKILGYWFPGNIDDTPNVQILFVYEFVGCFTTGMTLTLIEILIAQNMVMLTGQFKVLMLLMSQVEARPSNVSDRLLPYIKAHQQLIEQVYRYYTKG
;
A
#
# COMPACT_ATOMS: atom_id res chain seq x y z
N MET A 1 8.07 -20.54 -14.43
CA MET A 1 7.08 -19.70 -15.14
C MET A 1 5.86 -19.58 -14.25
N ALA A 2 5.36 -18.36 -13.98
CA ALA A 2 4.29 -18.15 -13.01
C ALA A 2 2.94 -18.75 -13.47
N GLY A 3 2.65 -18.76 -14.78
CA GLY A 3 1.60 -19.62 -15.35
C GLY A 3 0.16 -19.39 -14.86
N TYR A 4 -0.11 -18.27 -14.16
CA TYR A 4 -1.42 -17.99 -13.58
C TYR A 4 -2.39 -17.33 -14.57
N GLY A 5 -1.88 -16.79 -15.68
CA GLY A 5 -2.67 -16.07 -16.67
C GLY A 5 -3.07 -14.65 -16.23
N ARG A 6 -3.42 -13.81 -17.19
CA ARG A 6 -3.88 -12.43 -16.96
C ARG A 6 -5.25 -12.41 -16.31
N ILE A 7 -5.45 -11.57 -15.30
CA ILE A 7 -6.77 -11.31 -14.74
C ILE A 7 -7.44 -10.23 -15.59
N LYS A 8 -8.64 -10.53 -16.07
CA LYS A 8 -9.48 -9.58 -16.79
C LYS A 8 -10.46 -8.88 -15.87
N ASP A 9 -10.90 -7.70 -16.28
CA ASP A 9 -11.88 -6.89 -15.55
C ASP A 9 -13.18 -7.65 -15.28
N GLU A 10 -13.65 -8.41 -16.26
CA GLU A 10 -14.86 -9.22 -16.20
C GLU A 10 -14.80 -10.37 -15.18
N GLU A 11 -13.60 -10.74 -14.72
CA GLU A 11 -13.41 -11.80 -13.72
C GLU A 11 -13.46 -11.28 -12.28
N MET A 12 -13.43 -9.96 -12.08
CA MET A 12 -13.41 -9.35 -10.75
C MET A 12 -14.77 -9.47 -10.05
N ALA A 13 -14.75 -9.53 -8.72
CA ALA A 13 -15.96 -9.51 -7.92
C ALA A 13 -16.77 -8.23 -8.17
N ASP A 14 -18.08 -8.37 -8.29
CA ASP A 14 -18.97 -7.23 -8.50
C ASP A 14 -18.83 -6.21 -7.36
N GLY A 15 -18.87 -4.91 -7.68
CA GLY A 15 -18.73 -3.84 -6.69
C GLY A 15 -17.29 -3.56 -6.22
N LEU A 16 -16.31 -4.37 -6.62
CA LEU A 16 -14.89 -4.11 -6.37
C LEU A 16 -14.32 -3.14 -7.41
N ASP A 17 -13.82 -1.99 -6.97
CA ASP A 17 -13.11 -1.05 -7.82
C ASP A 17 -11.60 -1.36 -7.83
N VAL A 18 -11.07 -1.60 -9.03
CA VAL A 18 -9.62 -1.76 -9.27
C VAL A 18 -9.03 -0.64 -10.11
N SER A 19 -9.77 0.44 -10.31
CA SER A 19 -9.33 1.60 -11.09
C SER A 19 -8.08 2.25 -10.49
N TYR A 20 -7.86 2.17 -9.18
CA TYR A 20 -6.64 2.70 -8.56
C TYR A 20 -5.39 1.87 -8.95
N LEU A 21 -5.50 0.53 -9.06
CA LEU A 21 -4.41 -0.33 -9.56
C LEU A 21 -4.07 -0.01 -11.01
N LYS A 22 -5.09 0.26 -11.83
CA LYS A 22 -4.90 0.63 -13.24
C LYS A 22 -4.22 1.99 -13.37
N ARG A 23 -4.74 3.01 -12.68
CA ARG A 23 -4.19 4.38 -12.72
C ARG A 23 -2.77 4.48 -12.18
N SER A 24 -2.41 3.66 -11.20
CA SER A 24 -1.04 3.60 -10.65
C SER A 24 -0.08 2.73 -11.47
N GLY A 25 -0.55 2.01 -12.49
CA GLY A 25 0.25 1.06 -13.26
C GLY A 25 0.53 -0.28 -12.55
N LEU A 26 0.13 -0.42 -11.29
CA LEU A 26 0.28 -1.68 -10.52
C LEU A 26 -0.43 -2.85 -11.18
N TRP A 27 -1.59 -2.59 -11.82
CA TRP A 27 -2.36 -3.62 -12.54
C TRP A 27 -1.53 -4.31 -13.63
N GLU A 28 -0.82 -3.53 -14.46
CA GLU A 28 0.02 -4.06 -15.52
C GLU A 28 1.27 -4.75 -14.97
N ILE A 29 1.81 -4.27 -13.84
CA ILE A 29 2.95 -4.91 -13.18
C ILE A 29 2.55 -6.33 -12.73
N PHE A 30 1.43 -6.46 -12.03
CA PHE A 30 0.96 -7.77 -11.55
C PHE A 30 0.57 -8.70 -12.69
N ASN A 31 -0.18 -8.20 -13.68
CA ASN A 31 -0.58 -9.04 -14.82
C ASN A 31 0.61 -9.50 -15.67
N HIS A 32 1.58 -8.62 -15.94
CA HIS A 32 2.80 -9.02 -16.64
C HIS A 32 3.58 -10.08 -15.86
N TYR A 33 3.70 -9.92 -14.54
CA TYR A 33 4.36 -10.92 -13.69
C TYR A 33 3.62 -12.27 -13.72
N ARG A 34 2.28 -12.26 -13.74
CA ARG A 34 1.48 -13.49 -13.82
C ARG A 34 1.63 -14.23 -15.15
N GLU A 35 1.79 -13.50 -16.25
CA GLU A 35 1.99 -14.06 -17.59
C GLU A 35 3.41 -14.61 -17.77
N THR A 36 4.42 -13.82 -17.41
CA THR A 36 5.84 -14.10 -17.74
C THR A 36 6.60 -14.77 -16.60
N GLY A 37 6.19 -14.54 -15.35
CA GLY A 37 7.00 -14.82 -14.15
C GLY A 37 8.13 -13.82 -13.91
N GLU A 38 8.22 -12.76 -14.72
CA GLU A 38 9.27 -11.76 -14.65
C GLU A 38 8.71 -10.38 -14.26
N LYS A 39 9.57 -9.55 -13.65
CA LYS A 39 9.21 -8.17 -13.31
C LYS A 39 9.32 -7.30 -14.57
N ASN A 40 8.26 -6.57 -14.90
CA ASN A 40 8.24 -5.69 -16.07
C ASN A 40 9.20 -4.48 -15.90
N SER A 41 9.44 -3.76 -17.00
CA SER A 41 10.30 -2.56 -17.01
C SER A 41 9.77 -1.44 -16.12
N VAL A 42 8.44 -1.29 -15.99
CA VAL A 42 7.82 -0.28 -15.14
C VAL A 42 8.15 -0.52 -13.66
N ALA A 43 8.03 -1.75 -13.18
CA ALA A 43 8.38 -2.13 -11.82
C ALA A 43 9.88 -1.91 -11.54
N LYS A 44 10.75 -2.27 -12.50
CA LYS A 44 12.20 -2.01 -12.41
C LYS A 44 12.50 -0.50 -12.33
N MET A 45 11.82 0.31 -13.15
CA MET A 45 11.94 1.76 -13.12
C MET A 45 11.45 2.35 -11.80
N MET A 46 10.31 1.89 -11.26
CA MET A 46 9.82 2.30 -9.95
C MET A 46 10.82 1.95 -8.84
N MET A 47 11.43 0.76 -8.87
CA MET A 47 12.47 0.38 -7.91
C MET A 47 13.69 1.29 -8.00
N TYR A 48 14.20 1.53 -9.22
CA TYR A 48 15.33 2.43 -9.42
C TYR A 48 15.03 3.85 -8.94
N TYR A 49 13.85 4.38 -9.28
CA TYR A 49 13.40 5.69 -8.83
C TYR A 49 13.35 5.78 -7.30
N ASN A 50 12.76 4.79 -6.64
CA ASN A 50 12.71 4.75 -5.18
C ASN A 50 14.11 4.71 -4.57
N ILE A 51 15.04 3.90 -5.10
CA ILE A 51 16.42 3.89 -4.60
C ILE A 51 17.07 5.27 -4.76
N VAL A 52 17.02 5.85 -5.96
CA VAL A 52 17.69 7.14 -6.25
C VAL A 52 17.11 8.29 -5.41
N VAL A 53 15.79 8.35 -5.27
CA VAL A 53 15.14 9.44 -4.53
C VAL A 53 15.25 9.25 -3.02
N LEU A 54 15.12 8.02 -2.51
CA LEU A 54 14.99 7.77 -1.07
C LEU A 54 16.32 7.50 -0.37
N THR A 55 17.32 6.99 -1.08
CA THR A 55 18.64 6.76 -0.48
C THR A 55 19.23 8.04 0.10
N PRO A 56 19.26 9.19 -0.62
CA PRO A 56 19.77 10.43 -0.03
C PRO A 56 18.94 10.89 1.18
N PHE A 57 17.60 10.74 1.14
CA PHE A 57 16.76 11.00 2.31
C PHE A 57 17.17 10.14 3.50
N LEU A 58 17.27 8.83 3.32
CA LEU A 58 17.61 7.90 4.39
C LEU A 58 19.01 8.21 4.94
N THR A 59 19.98 8.53 4.08
CA THR A 59 21.32 8.94 4.52
C THR A 59 21.26 10.22 5.35
N SER A 60 20.57 11.26 4.88
CA SER A 60 20.36 12.50 5.61
C SER A 60 19.67 12.28 6.97
N CYS A 61 18.69 11.38 7.02
CA CYS A 61 18.00 10.99 8.25
C CYS A 61 18.93 10.33 9.27
N LEU A 62 19.75 9.38 8.81
CA LEU A 62 20.62 8.58 9.68
C LEU A 62 21.84 9.37 10.16
N VAL A 63 22.37 10.24 9.28
CA VAL A 63 23.59 11.00 9.53
C VAL A 63 23.28 12.33 10.24
N GLY A 64 22.14 12.96 9.95
CA GLY A 64 21.75 14.26 10.47
C GLY A 64 21.83 14.43 11.99
N PRO A 65 21.40 13.44 12.81
CA PRO A 65 21.53 13.51 14.26
C PRO A 65 22.97 13.66 14.78
N PHE A 66 23.98 13.21 14.04
CA PHE A 66 25.39 13.34 14.46
C PHE A 66 25.98 14.73 14.22
N TYR A 67 25.34 15.54 13.36
CA TYR A 67 25.82 16.87 12.96
C TYR A 67 24.95 18.01 13.51
N SER A 68 23.84 17.68 14.16
CA SER A 68 22.87 18.65 14.64
C SER A 68 22.90 18.69 16.17
N ASN A 69 23.02 19.90 16.74
CA ASN A 69 22.86 20.12 18.18
C ASN A 69 21.36 20.12 18.49
N LEU A 70 20.74 18.94 18.52
CA LEU A 70 19.28 18.81 18.55
C LEU A 70 18.74 18.96 19.98
N ASP A 71 17.77 19.85 20.15
CA ASP A 71 16.86 19.84 21.29
C ASP A 71 15.97 18.58 21.25
N LEU A 72 15.42 18.12 22.38
CA LEU A 72 14.60 16.90 22.47
C LEU A 72 13.41 16.89 21.48
N GLU A 73 12.82 18.06 21.23
CA GLU A 73 11.75 18.25 20.24
C GLU A 73 12.24 17.97 18.81
N GLU A 74 13.42 18.50 18.46
CA GLU A 74 14.04 18.29 17.15
C GLU A 74 14.52 16.84 16.99
N VAL A 75 15.02 16.20 18.05
CA VAL A 75 15.35 14.76 18.05
C VAL A 75 14.10 13.94 17.73
N THR A 76 12.96 14.27 18.34
CA THR A 76 11.70 13.53 18.14
C THR A 76 11.22 13.66 16.69
N ALA A 77 11.21 14.87 16.13
CA ALA A 77 10.86 15.09 14.72
C ALA A 77 11.85 14.40 13.77
N THR A 78 13.14 14.48 14.07
CA THR A 78 14.21 13.84 13.30
C THR A 78 14.14 12.31 13.37
N LEU A 79 13.54 11.73 14.41
CA LEU A 79 13.38 10.27 14.55
C LEU A 79 12.06 9.74 13.98
N LEU A 80 10.97 10.51 14.05
CA LEU A 80 9.66 10.09 13.53
C LEU A 80 9.56 10.13 12.00
N ASN A 81 10.13 11.16 11.36
CA ASN A 81 10.05 11.28 9.90
C ASN A 81 10.77 10.12 9.15
N PRO A 82 11.97 9.66 9.56
CA PRO A 82 12.64 8.53 8.94
C PRO A 82 11.90 7.21 9.10
N LEU A 83 11.12 7.03 10.18
CA LEU A 83 10.33 5.80 10.37
C LEU A 83 9.34 5.59 9.24
N THR A 84 8.73 6.66 8.72
CA THR A 84 7.82 6.57 7.56
C THR A 84 8.57 6.17 6.29
N THR A 85 9.76 6.74 6.07
CA THR A 85 10.64 6.36 4.95
C THR A 85 11.09 4.90 5.05
N VAL A 86 11.49 4.47 6.24
CA VAL A 86 11.89 3.08 6.54
C VAL A 86 10.71 2.14 6.32
N GLN A 87 9.52 2.49 6.82
CA GLN A 87 8.30 1.71 6.60
C GLN A 87 7.99 1.54 5.12
N MET A 88 8.17 2.60 4.33
CA MET A 88 7.98 2.54 2.88
C MET A 88 9.03 1.66 2.20
N ILE A 89 10.32 1.80 2.55
CA ILE A 89 11.38 0.94 2.02
C ILE A 89 11.08 -0.53 2.35
N ILE A 90 10.70 -0.84 3.59
CA ILE A 90 10.35 -2.19 4.02
C ILE A 90 9.14 -2.71 3.24
N LYS A 91 8.03 -1.96 3.19
CA LYS A 91 6.83 -2.38 2.46
C LYS A 91 7.08 -2.53 0.95
N PHE A 92 7.84 -1.61 0.35
CA PHE A 92 8.14 -1.67 -1.07
C PHE A 92 9.09 -2.82 -1.41
N CYS A 93 10.19 -2.97 -0.67
CA CYS A 93 11.18 -4.03 -0.92
C CYS A 93 10.65 -5.42 -0.55
N LEU A 94 10.07 -5.58 0.64
CA LEU A 94 9.61 -6.89 1.13
C LEU A 94 8.23 -7.25 0.56
N CYS A 95 7.24 -6.37 0.70
CA CYS A 95 5.87 -6.70 0.31
C CYS A 95 5.65 -6.65 -1.19
N PHE A 96 6.18 -5.62 -1.87
CA PHE A 96 5.97 -5.46 -3.30
C PHE A 96 7.04 -6.18 -4.14
N TRP A 97 8.33 -5.93 -3.90
CA TRP A 97 9.38 -6.43 -4.80
C TRP A 97 9.71 -7.91 -4.61
N GLN A 98 9.99 -8.33 -3.37
CA GLN A 98 10.22 -9.74 -3.05
C GLN A 98 8.90 -10.52 -3.04
N GLY A 99 7.84 -9.90 -2.52
CA GLY A 99 6.51 -10.49 -2.43
C GLY A 99 5.65 -10.43 -3.69
N ILE A 100 6.16 -9.99 -4.85
CA ILE A 100 5.34 -9.81 -6.07
C ILE A 100 4.60 -11.10 -6.48
N GLU A 101 5.22 -12.27 -6.29
CA GLU A 101 4.58 -13.56 -6.56
C GLU A 101 3.39 -13.80 -5.64
N THR A 102 3.58 -13.59 -4.33
CA THR A 102 2.54 -13.72 -3.33
C THR A 102 1.41 -12.72 -3.58
N GLN A 103 1.73 -11.46 -3.84
CA GLN A 103 0.72 -10.43 -4.16
C GLN A 103 -0.06 -10.79 -5.43
N SER A 104 0.63 -11.27 -6.47
CA SER A 104 0.00 -11.70 -7.72
C SER A 104 -0.95 -12.89 -7.52
N LYS A 105 -0.64 -13.79 -6.58
CA LYS A 105 -1.54 -14.89 -6.17
C LYS A 105 -2.70 -14.38 -5.33
N LEU A 106 -2.45 -13.45 -4.41
CA LEU A 106 -3.50 -12.87 -3.55
C LEU A 106 -4.55 -12.12 -4.37
N LEU A 107 -4.19 -11.54 -5.52
CA LEU A 107 -5.16 -10.95 -6.45
C LEU A 107 -6.20 -11.95 -6.97
N GLU A 108 -5.96 -13.27 -6.93
CA GLU A 108 -7.00 -14.27 -7.24
C GLU A 108 -8.20 -14.18 -6.29
N LEU A 109 -7.97 -13.74 -5.04
CA LEU A 109 -9.05 -13.57 -4.06
C LEU A 109 -10.08 -12.51 -4.50
N MET A 110 -9.66 -11.58 -5.35
CA MET A 110 -10.52 -10.54 -5.91
C MET A 110 -11.44 -11.05 -7.02
N LYS A 111 -11.24 -12.27 -7.52
CA LYS A 111 -12.07 -12.83 -8.59
C LYS A 111 -13.40 -13.33 -8.06
N LYS A 112 -14.46 -13.15 -8.86
CA LYS A 112 -15.82 -13.64 -8.55
C LYS A 112 -15.93 -15.17 -8.50
N ASP A 113 -15.05 -15.86 -9.23
CA ASP A 113 -15.04 -17.33 -9.35
C ASP A 113 -13.78 -17.96 -8.72
N PHE A 114 -13.24 -17.33 -7.67
CA PHE A 114 -12.14 -17.91 -6.89
C PHE A 114 -12.50 -19.32 -6.39
N LEU A 115 -13.69 -19.48 -5.80
CA LEU A 115 -14.27 -20.78 -5.46
C LEU A 115 -15.15 -21.29 -6.61
N LYS A 116 -14.57 -22.06 -7.53
CA LYS A 116 -15.28 -22.56 -8.73
C LYS A 116 -16.39 -23.57 -8.44
N CYS A 117 -16.40 -24.19 -7.27
CA CYS A 117 -17.22 -25.37 -6.98
C CYS A 117 -18.52 -25.06 -6.24
N VAL A 118 -19.07 -23.84 -6.40
CA VAL A 118 -20.34 -23.47 -5.76
C VAL A 118 -21.53 -24.09 -6.52
N PRO A 119 -22.39 -24.86 -5.82
CA PRO A 119 -23.61 -25.44 -6.42
C PRO A 119 -24.48 -24.35 -7.07
N PRO A 120 -25.15 -24.63 -8.22
CA PRO A 120 -25.96 -23.64 -8.93
C PRO A 120 -26.99 -22.93 -8.03
N GLU A 121 -27.59 -23.69 -7.12
CA GLU A 121 -28.58 -23.25 -6.11
C GLU A 121 -28.06 -22.19 -5.10
N LYS A 122 -26.74 -22.09 -4.91
CA LYS A 122 -26.10 -21.12 -3.99
C LYS A 122 -25.31 -20.03 -4.68
N ARG A 123 -25.26 -20.01 -6.01
CA ARG A 123 -24.52 -18.98 -6.76
C ARG A 123 -25.03 -17.58 -6.45
N ALA A 124 -26.34 -17.38 -6.41
CA ALA A 124 -26.92 -16.07 -6.07
C ALA A 124 -26.50 -15.57 -4.67
N GLU A 125 -26.41 -16.47 -3.69
CA GLU A 125 -25.99 -16.12 -2.34
C GLU A 125 -24.48 -15.85 -2.25
N LYS A 126 -23.66 -16.64 -2.97
CA LYS A 126 -22.22 -16.38 -3.17
C LYS A 126 -22.01 -15.00 -3.78
N ASP A 127 -22.69 -14.70 -4.88
CA ASP A 127 -22.55 -13.45 -5.61
C ASP A 127 -22.96 -12.27 -4.73
N ARG A 128 -24.02 -12.40 -3.92
CA ARG A 128 -24.39 -11.40 -2.92
C ARG A 128 -23.28 -11.15 -1.89
N ILE A 129 -22.73 -12.21 -1.29
CA ILE A 129 -21.66 -12.11 -0.27
C ILE A 129 -20.42 -11.44 -0.86
N LEU A 130 -20.00 -11.85 -2.06
CA LEU A 130 -18.83 -11.29 -2.73
C LEU A 130 -19.06 -9.84 -3.17
N LYS A 131 -20.28 -9.50 -3.61
CA LYS A 131 -20.66 -8.12 -3.94
C LYS A 131 -20.59 -7.20 -2.71
N GLU A 132 -21.17 -7.61 -1.58
CA GLU A 132 -21.07 -6.85 -0.33
C GLU A 132 -19.61 -6.68 0.14
N ALA A 133 -18.79 -7.72 -0.02
CA ALA A 133 -17.35 -7.64 0.27
C ALA A 133 -16.62 -6.67 -0.69
N GLY A 134 -16.94 -6.72 -1.99
CA GLY A 134 -16.38 -5.83 -3.01
C GLY A 134 -16.74 -4.36 -2.75
N GLU A 135 -18.02 -4.07 -2.50
CA GLU A 135 -18.49 -2.71 -2.15
C GLU A 135 -17.80 -2.19 -0.88
N ARG A 136 -17.65 -3.04 0.15
CA ARG A 136 -16.94 -2.67 1.38
C ARG A 136 -15.45 -2.45 1.14
N ALA A 137 -14.80 -3.26 0.31
CA ALA A 137 -13.39 -3.10 -0.05
C ALA A 137 -13.15 -1.78 -0.79
N THR A 138 -14.04 -1.44 -1.73
CA THR A 138 -14.05 -0.17 -2.46
C THR A 138 -14.26 1.03 -1.52
N PHE A 139 -15.20 0.91 -0.58
CA PHE A 139 -15.43 1.95 0.42
C PHE A 139 -14.17 2.20 1.28
N ILE A 140 -13.56 1.14 1.79
CA ILE A 140 -12.33 1.23 2.60
C ILE A 140 -11.16 1.80 1.78
N GLN A 141 -11.01 1.37 0.52
CA GLN A 141 -10.04 1.96 -0.41
C GLN A 141 -10.20 3.48 -0.48
N ASN A 142 -11.41 3.96 -0.76
CA ASN A 142 -11.66 5.38 -0.96
C ASN A 142 -11.40 6.17 0.33
N LEU A 143 -11.76 5.62 1.48
CA LEU A 143 -11.48 6.22 2.77
C LEU A 143 -9.96 6.35 3.03
N ILE A 144 -9.20 5.27 2.83
CA ILE A 144 -7.74 5.27 3.00
C ILE A 144 -7.10 6.28 2.03
N LEU A 145 -7.53 6.28 0.77
CA LEU A 145 -7.01 7.21 -0.23
C LEU A 145 -7.25 8.66 0.17
N VAL A 146 -8.48 9.02 0.59
CA VAL A 146 -8.83 10.39 1.00
C VAL A 146 -8.03 10.82 2.23
N ILE A 147 -7.96 9.98 3.26
CA ILE A 147 -7.24 10.30 4.50
C ILE A 147 -5.75 10.50 4.22
N ASN A 148 -5.13 9.56 3.51
CA ASN A 148 -3.69 9.63 3.24
C ASN A 148 -3.36 10.77 2.26
N CYS A 149 -4.12 10.97 1.17
CA CYS A 149 -3.90 12.09 0.27
C CYS A 149 -4.05 13.44 0.98
N THR A 150 -5.07 13.60 1.83
CA THR A 150 -5.26 14.82 2.63
C THR A 150 -4.08 15.05 3.58
N THR A 151 -3.62 13.98 4.24
CA THR A 151 -2.47 14.04 5.15
C THR A 151 -1.19 14.45 4.42
N ILE A 152 -0.91 13.84 3.26
CA ILE A 152 0.25 14.16 2.43
C ILE A 152 0.18 15.61 1.96
N LEU A 153 -0.97 16.05 1.43
CA LEU A 153 -1.14 17.43 0.97
C LEU A 153 -0.96 18.43 2.11
N PHE A 154 -1.57 18.15 3.27
CA PHE A 154 -1.44 19.01 4.44
C PHE A 154 0.02 19.10 4.91
N TRP A 155 0.73 17.97 4.97
CA TRP A 155 2.13 17.93 5.39
C TRP A 155 3.04 18.74 4.45
N ASN A 156 2.79 18.68 3.14
CA ASN A 156 3.55 19.43 2.14
C ASN A 156 3.24 20.94 2.13
N VAL A 157 2.03 21.34 2.53
CA VAL A 157 1.62 22.76 2.59
C VAL A 157 2.02 23.41 3.92
N LEU A 158 2.22 22.62 4.98
CA LEU A 158 2.51 23.09 6.32
C LEU A 158 3.73 24.05 6.42
N PRO A 159 4.85 23.84 5.69
CA PRO A 159 5.95 24.81 5.64
C PRO A 159 5.56 26.17 5.05
N ILE A 160 4.64 26.18 4.08
CA ILE A 160 4.12 27.40 3.46
C ILE A 160 3.26 28.17 4.48
N ILE A 161 2.39 27.47 5.20
CA ILE A 161 1.54 28.07 6.25
C ILE A 161 2.41 28.64 7.39
N ARG A 162 3.52 27.98 7.73
CA ARG A 162 4.49 28.45 8.73
C ARG A 162 5.41 29.57 8.24
N SER A 163 5.33 29.98 6.96
CA SER A 163 6.21 31.02 6.42
C SER A 163 5.92 32.37 7.07
N GLU A 164 6.95 33.22 7.17
CA GLU A 164 6.78 34.58 7.70
C GLU A 164 5.74 35.37 6.90
N PHE A 165 5.75 35.20 5.57
CA PHE A 165 4.75 35.78 4.68
C PHE A 165 3.32 35.37 5.04
N ALA A 166 3.05 34.07 5.23
CA ALA A 166 1.73 33.58 5.61
C ALA A 166 1.34 34.07 7.01
N ARG A 167 2.29 34.10 7.94
CA ARG A 167 2.05 34.60 9.30
C ARG A 167 1.65 36.07 9.31
N GLU A 168 2.36 36.91 8.55
CA GLU A 168 2.11 38.35 8.50
C GLU A 168 0.84 38.68 7.72
N THR A 169 0.61 38.00 6.59
CA THR A 169 -0.55 38.25 5.73
C THR A 169 -1.85 37.70 6.31
N LEU A 170 -1.81 36.52 6.94
CA LEU A 170 -3.00 35.84 7.48
C LEU A 170 -3.18 36.04 9.00
N GLY A 171 -2.26 36.76 9.66
CA GLY A 171 -2.33 37.03 11.10
C GLY A 171 -2.14 35.78 11.98
N LEU A 172 -1.47 34.73 11.49
CA LEU A 172 -1.31 33.44 12.18
C LEU A 172 -0.19 33.47 13.23
N SER A 173 -0.14 34.49 14.08
CA SER A 173 0.93 34.70 15.06
C SER A 173 1.03 33.59 16.13
N PHE A 174 -0.02 32.79 16.31
CA PHE A 174 -0.06 31.66 17.25
C PHE A 174 0.84 30.48 16.86
N LEU A 175 1.29 30.39 15.60
CA LEU A 175 2.15 29.31 15.11
C LEU A 175 3.64 29.47 15.49
N GLY A 176 3.99 30.55 16.21
CA GLY A 176 5.35 30.84 16.65
C GLY A 176 6.22 31.54 15.60
N LYS A 177 7.47 31.85 15.98
CA LYS A 177 8.49 32.33 15.02
C LYS A 177 9.20 31.12 14.42
N PRO A 178 9.32 31.01 13.07
CA PRO A 178 10.07 29.93 12.47
C PRO A 178 11.54 30.03 12.92
N LYS A 179 12.07 28.94 13.49
CA LYS A 179 13.50 28.79 13.76
C LYS A 179 14.18 28.37 12.45
N GLY A 180 14.49 29.32 11.58
CA GLY A 180 15.17 29.08 10.29
C GLY A 180 14.22 28.77 9.13
N HIS A 181 14.77 28.26 8.02
CA HIS A 181 14.01 27.97 6.81
C HIS A 181 13.01 26.82 7.01
N ASN A 182 11.79 27.02 6.50
CA ASN A 182 10.71 26.04 6.62
C ASN A 182 10.90 24.87 5.66
N LYS A 183 11.44 23.77 6.18
CA LYS A 183 11.55 22.46 5.51
C LYS A 183 10.29 21.64 5.72
N ILE A 184 9.99 20.73 4.80
CA ILE A 184 8.87 19.77 4.91
C ILE A 184 9.23 18.65 5.89
N LEU A 185 10.44 18.10 5.77
CA LEU A 185 10.86 16.92 6.54
C LEU A 185 11.86 17.26 7.64
N GLY A 186 12.41 18.47 7.65
CA GLY A 186 13.29 18.95 8.71
C GLY A 186 14.66 18.31 8.74
N TYR A 187 15.05 17.59 7.68
CA TYR A 187 16.33 16.88 7.67
C TYR A 187 17.52 17.80 7.51
N TRP A 188 18.66 17.30 7.97
CA TRP A 188 19.97 17.87 7.67
C TRP A 188 20.41 17.45 6.26
N PHE A 189 20.95 18.39 5.50
CA PHE A 189 21.55 18.13 4.20
C PHE A 189 22.97 18.67 4.17
N PRO A 190 23.91 18.00 3.48
CA PRO A 190 25.26 18.50 3.32
C PRO A 190 25.26 19.78 2.46
N GLY A 191 25.84 20.86 2.98
CA GLY A 191 26.02 22.13 2.26
C GLY A 191 25.18 23.29 2.81
N ASN A 192 25.42 24.50 2.28
CA ASN A 192 24.62 25.68 2.63
C ASN A 192 23.29 25.67 1.87
N ILE A 193 22.26 25.16 2.53
CA ILE A 193 20.88 25.05 2.01
C ILE A 193 20.02 26.27 2.37
N ASP A 194 20.57 27.24 3.11
CA ASP A 194 19.85 28.45 3.50
C ASP A 194 19.89 29.53 2.42
N ASP A 195 20.78 29.40 1.43
CA ASP A 195 20.89 30.35 0.32
C ASP A 195 19.97 29.99 -0.84
N THR A 196 19.50 31.01 -1.56
CA THR A 196 18.87 30.82 -2.88
C THR A 196 19.95 30.50 -3.92
N PRO A 197 19.76 29.50 -4.82
CA PRO A 197 18.53 28.73 -5.09
C PRO A 197 18.40 27.40 -4.32
N ASN A 198 19.35 27.09 -3.43
CA ASN A 198 19.45 25.78 -2.79
C ASN A 198 18.22 25.47 -1.93
N VAL A 199 17.69 26.46 -1.22
CA VAL A 199 16.48 26.28 -0.39
C VAL A 199 15.27 25.87 -1.22
N GLN A 200 15.09 26.44 -2.42
CA GLN A 200 13.98 26.09 -3.32
C GLN A 200 14.17 24.70 -3.93
N ILE A 201 15.41 24.36 -4.32
CA ILE A 201 15.74 23.01 -4.82
C ILE A 201 15.43 21.97 -3.75
N LEU A 202 15.85 22.23 -2.50
CA LEU A 202 15.59 21.34 -1.38
C LEU A 202 14.09 21.18 -1.12
N PHE A 203 13.33 22.28 -1.12
CA PHE A 203 11.88 22.22 -0.93
C PHE A 203 11.19 21.35 -2.00
N VAL A 204 11.54 21.51 -3.27
CA VAL A 204 11.00 20.69 -4.36
C VAL A 204 11.40 19.22 -4.19
N TYR A 205 12.64 18.95 -3.79
CA TYR A 205 13.11 17.61 -3.53
C TYR A 205 12.35 16.94 -2.38
N GLU A 206 12.21 17.61 -1.23
CA GLU A 206 11.42 17.13 -0.09
C GLU A 206 9.95 16.92 -0.44
N PHE A 207 9.37 17.81 -1.26
CA PHE A 207 8.00 17.69 -1.73
C PHE A 207 7.80 16.42 -2.56
N VAL A 208 8.66 16.22 -3.58
CA VAL A 208 8.59 15.04 -4.45
C VAL A 208 8.83 13.77 -3.65
N GLY A 209 9.78 13.78 -2.72
CA GLY A 209 10.07 12.65 -1.83
C GLY A 209 8.90 12.29 -0.91
N CYS A 210 8.36 13.27 -0.20
CA CYS A 210 7.21 13.11 0.70
C CYS A 210 5.97 12.62 -0.08
N PHE A 211 5.65 13.28 -1.19
CA PHE A 211 4.52 12.94 -2.03
C PHE A 211 4.64 11.51 -2.58
N THR A 212 5.79 11.15 -3.15
CA THR A 212 5.97 9.82 -3.75
C THR A 212 5.98 8.72 -2.70
N THR A 213 6.63 8.96 -1.56
CA THR A 213 6.64 8.03 -0.42
C THR A 213 5.22 7.78 0.10
N GLY A 214 4.48 8.85 0.38
CA GLY A 214 3.12 8.77 0.91
C GLY A 214 2.16 8.09 -0.08
N MET A 215 2.25 8.43 -1.36
CA MET A 215 1.41 7.81 -2.39
C MET A 215 1.74 6.32 -2.57
N THR A 216 3.02 5.95 -2.58
CA THR A 216 3.43 4.54 -2.68
C THR A 216 2.95 3.72 -1.49
N LEU A 217 3.11 4.24 -0.27
CA LEU A 217 2.57 3.62 0.95
C LEU A 217 1.06 3.42 0.85
N THR A 218 0.33 4.46 0.46
CA THR A 218 -1.13 4.44 0.31
C THR A 218 -1.57 3.35 -0.66
N LEU A 219 -0.91 3.22 -1.82
CA LEU A 219 -1.24 2.20 -2.81
C LEU A 219 -1.05 0.78 -2.27
N ILE A 220 0.05 0.53 -1.54
CA ILE A 220 0.33 -0.78 -0.93
C ILE A 220 -0.69 -1.08 0.19
N GLU A 221 -1.01 -0.10 1.02
CA GLU A 221 -1.98 -0.27 2.12
C GLU A 221 -3.38 -0.55 1.61
N ILE A 222 -3.82 0.16 0.56
CA ILE A 222 -5.10 -0.11 -0.10
C ILE A 222 -5.12 -1.54 -0.64
N LEU A 223 -4.05 -1.98 -1.33
CA LEU A 223 -3.96 -3.34 -1.86
C LEU A 223 -4.06 -4.40 -0.75
N ILE A 224 -3.36 -4.21 0.36
CA ILE A 224 -3.43 -5.12 1.52
C ILE A 224 -4.84 -5.11 2.11
N ALA A 225 -5.43 -3.93 2.34
CA ALA A 225 -6.76 -3.80 2.92
C ALA A 225 -7.83 -4.45 2.05
N GLN A 226 -7.80 -4.22 0.73
CA GLN A 226 -8.72 -4.86 -0.20
C GLN A 226 -8.57 -6.38 -0.21
N ASN A 227 -7.33 -6.90 -0.25
CA ASN A 227 -7.08 -8.34 -0.17
C ASN A 227 -7.64 -8.95 1.13
N MET A 228 -7.51 -8.27 2.27
CA MET A 228 -8.06 -8.75 3.55
C MET A 228 -9.60 -8.75 3.57
N VAL A 229 -10.24 -7.72 3.01
CA VAL A 229 -11.71 -7.66 2.92
C VAL A 229 -12.23 -8.73 1.98
N MET A 230 -11.60 -8.91 0.81
CA MET A 230 -11.98 -9.96 -0.14
C MET A 230 -11.75 -11.35 0.44
N LEU A 231 -10.64 -11.58 1.15
CA LEU A 231 -10.39 -12.83 1.87
C LEU A 231 -11.51 -13.14 2.87
N THR A 232 -11.98 -12.14 3.62
CA THR A 232 -13.12 -12.28 4.53
C THR A 232 -14.40 -12.67 3.78
N GLY A 233 -14.63 -12.08 2.60
CA GLY A 233 -15.74 -12.47 1.71
C GLY A 233 -15.64 -13.93 1.25
N GLN A 234 -14.45 -14.36 0.81
CA GLN A 234 -14.20 -15.75 0.43
C GLN A 234 -14.40 -16.72 1.59
N PHE A 235 -14.00 -16.34 2.82
CA PHE A 235 -14.27 -17.14 4.03
C PHE A 235 -15.77 -17.29 4.31
N LYS A 236 -16.56 -16.23 4.14
CA LYS A 236 -18.03 -16.32 4.29
C LYS A 236 -18.65 -17.25 3.26
N VAL A 237 -18.17 -17.22 2.02
CA VAL A 237 -18.60 -18.18 0.99
C VAL A 237 -18.20 -19.61 1.38
N LEU A 238 -17.00 -19.82 1.91
CA LEU A 238 -16.57 -21.13 2.38
C LEU A 238 -17.46 -21.64 3.52
N MET A 239 -17.79 -20.79 4.50
CA MET A 239 -18.73 -21.12 5.57
C MET A 239 -20.11 -21.49 5.05
N LEU A 240 -20.61 -20.78 4.02
CA LEU A 240 -21.85 -21.13 3.35
C LEU A 240 -21.79 -22.56 2.77
N LEU A 241 -20.69 -22.94 2.12
CA LEU A 241 -20.50 -24.29 1.59
C LEU A 241 -20.40 -25.36 2.70
N MET A 242 -19.69 -25.07 3.79
CA MET A 242 -19.58 -25.98 4.93
C MET A 242 -20.92 -26.24 5.63
N SER A 243 -21.78 -25.22 5.76
CA SER A 243 -23.10 -25.38 6.36
C SER A 243 -23.99 -26.38 5.59
N GLN A 244 -23.82 -26.48 4.27
CA GLN A 244 -24.56 -27.46 3.44
C GLN A 244 -24.05 -28.88 3.63
N VAL A 245 -22.75 -29.00 3.87
CA VAL A 245 -22.06 -30.26 4.07
C VAL A 245 -22.49 -30.89 5.38
N GLU A 246 -22.61 -30.10 6.45
CA GLU A 246 -23.16 -30.54 7.73
C GLU A 246 -24.62 -31.02 7.58
N ALA A 247 -25.40 -30.40 6.70
CA ALA A 247 -26.78 -30.78 6.43
C ALA A 247 -26.92 -32.08 5.59
N ARG A 248 -25.87 -32.57 4.92
CA ARG A 248 -25.91 -33.76 4.03
C ARG A 248 -24.62 -34.61 4.12
N PRO A 249 -24.39 -35.34 5.22
CA PRO A 249 -23.11 -35.99 5.53
C PRO A 249 -22.70 -37.16 4.61
N SER A 250 -23.63 -37.77 3.86
CA SER A 250 -23.41 -39.07 3.20
C SER A 250 -22.54 -39.06 1.93
N ASN A 251 -22.13 -37.89 1.39
CA ASN A 251 -21.35 -37.79 0.13
C ASN A 251 -20.17 -36.78 0.21
N VAL A 252 -19.77 -36.41 1.43
CA VAL A 252 -18.99 -35.20 1.69
C VAL A 252 -17.47 -35.39 1.57
N SER A 253 -16.95 -36.53 2.03
CA SER A 253 -15.52 -36.73 2.27
C SER A 253 -14.67 -36.49 1.01
N ASP A 254 -15.09 -37.05 -0.13
CA ASP A 254 -14.28 -37.02 -1.36
C ASP A 254 -14.30 -35.67 -2.07
N ARG A 255 -15.36 -34.88 -1.88
CA ARG A 255 -15.47 -33.54 -2.48
C ARG A 255 -14.85 -32.47 -1.59
N LEU A 256 -14.90 -32.59 -0.26
CA LEU A 256 -14.44 -31.53 0.63
C LEU A 256 -12.93 -31.52 0.92
N LEU A 257 -12.32 -32.71 0.92
CA LEU A 257 -10.91 -32.88 1.25
C LEU A 257 -9.95 -32.06 0.36
N PRO A 258 -10.17 -31.93 -0.96
CA PRO A 258 -9.35 -31.05 -1.80
C PRO A 258 -9.47 -29.58 -1.42
N TYR A 259 -10.64 -29.12 -0.96
CA TYR A 259 -10.86 -27.72 -0.59
C TYR A 259 -10.19 -27.38 0.74
N ILE A 260 -10.34 -28.24 1.75
CA ILE A 260 -9.64 -28.06 3.03
C ILE A 260 -8.13 -28.07 2.79
N LYS A 261 -7.62 -28.96 1.93
CA LYS A 261 -6.19 -28.98 1.56
C LYS A 261 -5.74 -27.73 0.82
N ALA A 262 -6.46 -27.28 -0.21
CA ALA A 262 -6.11 -26.06 -0.95
C ALA A 262 -6.14 -24.82 -0.04
N HIS A 263 -7.08 -24.78 0.91
CA HIS A 263 -7.22 -23.69 1.85
C HIS A 263 -6.17 -23.73 2.97
N GLN A 264 -5.86 -24.91 3.52
CA GLN A 264 -4.73 -25.10 4.44
C GLN A 264 -3.41 -24.70 3.79
N GLN A 265 -3.20 -25.04 2.52
CA GLN A 265 -2.00 -24.61 1.78
C GLN A 265 -1.91 -23.08 1.67
N LEU A 266 -3.04 -22.39 1.46
CA LEU A 266 -3.07 -20.93 1.37
C LEU A 266 -2.83 -20.29 2.74
N ILE A 267 -3.44 -20.82 3.80
CA ILE A 267 -3.21 -20.38 5.19
C ILE A 267 -1.76 -20.64 5.60
N GLU A 268 -1.18 -21.80 5.27
CA GLU A 268 0.23 -22.08 5.54
C GLU A 268 1.17 -21.15 4.76
N GLN A 269 0.84 -20.80 3.52
CA GLN A 269 1.62 -19.84 2.74
C GLN A 269 1.58 -18.45 3.38
N VAL A 270 0.39 -18.00 3.80
CA VAL A 270 0.21 -16.73 4.53
C VAL A 270 0.96 -16.77 5.87
N TYR A 271 0.83 -17.86 6.63
CA TYR A 271 1.49 -18.02 7.92
C TYR A 271 3.02 -18.05 7.79
N ARG A 272 3.56 -18.81 6.82
CA ARG A 272 5.01 -18.82 6.53
C ARG A 272 5.53 -17.46 6.10
N TYR A 273 4.73 -16.72 5.34
CA TYR A 273 5.06 -15.35 4.95
C TYR A 273 5.20 -14.42 6.17
N TYR A 274 4.36 -14.58 7.19
CA TYR A 274 4.41 -13.76 8.41
C TYR A 274 5.40 -14.25 9.49
N THR A 275 5.87 -15.51 9.42
CA THR A 275 6.73 -16.10 10.46
C THR A 275 8.19 -16.33 10.05
N LYS A 276 8.50 -16.24 8.74
CA LYS A 276 9.87 -16.41 8.22
C LYS A 276 10.47 -15.15 7.59
N GLY A 277 9.79 -14.01 7.67
CA GLY A 277 10.38 -12.69 7.41
C GLY A 277 11.03 -12.14 8.68
#